data_AF-A0A1L3FAX3-F1
#
_entry.id   AF-A0A1L3FAX3-F1
#
_cell.length_a   1.000
_cell.length_b   1.000
_cell.length_c   1.000
_cell.angle_alpha   90.00
_cell.angle_beta   90.00
_cell.angle_gamma   90.00
#
_symmetry.space_group_name_H-M   'P 1'
#
loop_
_entity.id
_entity.type
_entity.pdbx_description
1 polymer ?
#
loop_
_entity_poly.entity_id
_entity_poly.type
_entity_poly.pdbx_seq_one_letter_code
_entity_poly.pdbx_strand_id
1 'polypeptide(L)' 'METKYSPDIPKTAEKTELEGIISRLVYRLDEVREDGPEYKLILRQLDGIRYGSELGGLLMEEYDAGGMRAVRHWASY' A
#
# COMPACT_ATOMS: atom_id res chain seq x y z
N MET A 1 -15.68 22.84 6.47
CA MET A 1 -15.87 22.09 5.23
C MET A 1 -15.56 20.65 5.53
N GLU A 2 -16.58 19.83 5.75
CA GLU A 2 -16.41 18.37 5.92
C GLU A 2 -16.34 17.76 4.52
N THR A 3 -15.21 17.17 4.17
CA THR A 3 -15.10 16.34 2.97
C THR A 3 -15.92 15.07 3.21
N LYS A 4 -17.19 15.08 2.76
CA LYS A 4 -18.01 13.88 2.69
C LYS A 4 -17.26 12.85 1.85
N TYR A 5 -16.79 11.79 2.50
CA TYR A 5 -16.36 10.57 1.82
C TYR A 5 -17.53 10.10 0.95
N SER A 6 -17.32 10.07 -0.36
CA SER A 6 -18.32 9.61 -1.33
C SER A 6 -17.91 8.21 -1.75
N PRO A 7 -18.50 7.14 -1.17
CA PRO A 7 -18.09 5.76 -1.42
C PRO A 7 -18.42 5.26 -2.83
N ASP A 8 -19.15 6.05 -3.63
CA ASP A 8 -19.76 5.63 -4.89
C ASP A 8 -19.04 6.09 -6.17
N ILE A 9 -17.79 6.56 -6.09
CA ILE A 9 -17.00 6.76 -7.31
C ILE A 9 -16.51 5.38 -7.77
N PRO A 10 -16.91 4.89 -8.96
CA PRO A 10 -16.44 3.61 -9.45
C PRO A 10 -14.91 3.63 -9.53
N LYS A 11 -14.25 2.71 -8.84
CA LYS A 11 -12.81 2.55 -8.98
C LYS A 11 -12.52 2.14 -10.43
N THR A 12 -11.50 2.73 -11.03
CA THR A 12 -11.01 2.26 -12.32
C THR A 12 -10.52 0.82 -12.19
N ALA A 13 -10.51 0.07 -13.30
CA ALA A 13 -9.95 -1.29 -13.31
C ALA A 13 -8.48 -1.28 -12.84
N GLU A 14 -7.72 -0.27 -13.24
CA GLU A 14 -6.34 -0.02 -12.80
C GLU A 14 -6.24 0.21 -11.28
N LYS A 15 -7.10 1.07 -10.70
CA LYS A 15 -7.12 1.29 -9.24
C LYS A 15 -7.43 -0.02 -8.50
N THR A 16 -8.41 -0.78 -8.96
CA THR A 16 -8.82 -2.06 -8.35
C THR A 16 -7.70 -3.10 -8.41
N GLU A 17 -7.01 -3.20 -9.55
CA GLU A 17 -5.90 -4.13 -9.72
C GLU A 17 -4.72 -3.75 -8.80
N LEU A 18 -4.36 -2.47 -8.77
CA LEU A 18 -3.25 -1.97 -7.98
C LEU A 18 -3.50 -2.13 -6.47
N GLU A 19 -4.71 -1.84 -5.99
CA GLU A 19 -5.13 -2.12 -4.61
C GLU A 19 -5.01 -3.61 -4.25
N GLY A 20 -5.38 -4.50 -5.19
CA GLY A 20 -5.24 -5.94 -5.02
C GLY A 20 -3.78 -6.41 -4.96
N ILE A 21 -2.88 -5.74 -5.70
CA ILE A 21 -1.43 -5.99 -5.61
C ILE A 21 -0.90 -5.51 -4.26
N ILE A 22 -1.19 -4.27 -3.87
CA ILE A 22 -0.76 -3.69 -2.60
C ILE A 22 -1.24 -4.56 -1.43
N SER A 23 -2.52 -4.92 -1.39
CA SER A 23 -3.08 -5.79 -0.34
C SER A 23 -2.32 -7.11 -0.20
N ARG A 24 -2.01 -7.76 -1.32
CA ARG A 24 -1.28 -9.03 -1.31
C ARG A 24 0.15 -8.87 -0.81
N LEU A 25 0.84 -7.79 -1.20
CA LEU A 25 2.19 -7.51 -0.74
C LEU A 25 2.22 -7.21 0.76
N VAL A 26 1.31 -6.36 1.24
CA VAL A 26 1.20 -6.02 2.67
C VAL A 26 0.88 -7.25 3.52
N TYR A 27 -0.08 -8.06 3.09
CA TYR A 27 -0.40 -9.31 3.79
C TYR A 27 0.78 -10.28 3.79
N ARG A 28 1.50 -10.41 2.66
CA ARG A 28 2.68 -11.25 2.59
C ARG A 28 3.80 -10.76 3.51
N LEU A 29 3.95 -9.44 3.65
CA LEU A 29 4.93 -8.83 4.54
C LEU A 29 4.72 -9.25 6.01
N ASP A 30 3.46 -9.40 6.44
CA ASP A 30 3.10 -9.89 7.78
C ASP A 30 3.41 -11.39 7.99
N GLU A 31 3.52 -12.19 6.91
CA GLU A 31 3.77 -13.64 6.98
C GLU A 31 5.25 -14.01 6.93
N VAL A 32 6.10 -13.14 6.37
CA VAL A 32 7.51 -13.43 6.14
C VAL A 32 8.36 -13.02 7.34
N ARG A 33 9.53 -13.65 7.48
CA ARG A 33 10.48 -13.27 8.54
C ARG A 33 10.96 -11.83 8.31
N GLU A 34 10.70 -10.97 9.29
CA GLU A 34 11.20 -9.60 9.34
C GLU A 34 12.71 -9.55 9.06
N ASP A 35 13.14 -8.55 8.29
CA ASP A 35 14.50 -8.35 7.77
C ASP A 35 15.09 -9.47 6.91
N GLY A 36 14.31 -10.51 6.61
CA GLY A 36 14.67 -11.54 5.65
C GLY A 36 14.79 -11.01 4.21
N PRO A 37 15.41 -11.79 3.30
CA PRO A 37 15.50 -11.41 1.88
C PRO A 37 14.14 -11.15 1.23
N GLU A 38 13.13 -11.98 1.54
CA GLU A 38 11.77 -11.84 1.01
C GLU A 38 11.08 -10.57 1.55
N TYR A 39 11.21 -10.31 2.86
CA TYR A 39 10.71 -9.10 3.49
C TYR A 39 11.28 -7.83 2.83
N LYS A 40 12.61 -7.77 2.62
CA LYS A 40 13.27 -6.64 1.95
C LYS A 40 12.87 -6.49 0.49
N LEU A 41 12.60 -7.60 -0.20
CA LEU A 41 12.10 -7.57 -1.57
C LEU A 41 10.69 -6.96 -1.63
N ILE A 42 9.80 -7.39 -0.73
CA ILE A 42 8.43 -6.87 -0.67
C ILE A 42 8.43 -5.38 -0.33
N LEU A 43 9.26 -4.92 0.61
CA LEU A 43 9.42 -3.49 0.91
C LEU A 43 9.83 -2.70 -0.34
N ARG A 44 10.81 -3.18 -1.12
CA ARG A 44 11.21 -2.52 -2.36
C ARG A 44 10.10 -2.47 -3.41
N GLN A 45 9.25 -3.49 -3.48
CA GLN A 45 8.11 -3.51 -4.39
C GLN A 45 7.06 -2.47 -3.98
N LEU A 46 6.78 -2.38 -2.68
CA LEU A 46 5.88 -1.36 -2.13
C LEU A 46 6.43 0.06 -2.35
N ASP A 47 7.73 0.27 -2.16
CA ASP A 47 8.39 1.55 -2.48
C ASP A 47 8.29 1.86 -3.99
N GLY A 48 8.51 0.86 -4.85
CA GLY A 48 8.35 1.01 -6.29
C GLY A 48 6.94 1.43 -6.69
N ILE A 49 5.91 0.91 -6.02
CA ILE A 49 4.52 1.31 -6.24
C ILE A 49 4.29 2.75 -5.76
N ARG A 50 4.75 3.07 -4.55
CA ARG A 50 4.60 4.40 -3.93
C ARG A 50 5.20 5.52 -4.78
N TYR A 51 6.41 5.30 -5.30
CA TYR A 51 7.17 6.33 -6.02
C TYR A 51 7.10 6.19 -7.54
N GLY A 52 6.60 5.06 -8.06
CA GLY A 52 6.56 4.79 -9.50
C GLY A 52 5.35 5.39 -10.22
N SER A 53 4.30 5.81 -9.50
CA SER A 53 3.12 6.44 -10.10
C SER A 53 2.37 7.32 -9.09
N GLU A 54 1.65 8.33 -9.59
CA GLU A 54 0.79 9.19 -8.77
C GLU A 54 -0.35 8.38 -8.11
N LEU A 55 -1.01 7.50 -8.88
CA LEU A 55 -2.04 6.61 -8.35
C LEU A 55 -1.50 5.68 -7.24
N GLY A 56 -0.31 5.12 -7.44
CA GLY A 56 0.35 4.30 -6.43
C GLY A 56 0.68 5.09 -5.16
N GLY A 57 1.18 6.31 -5.29
CA GLY A 57 1.41 7.22 -4.16
C GLY A 57 0.13 7.48 -3.35
N LEU A 58 -0.95 7.88 -4.03
CA LEU A 58 -2.25 8.14 -3.40
C LEU A 58 -2.82 6.90 -2.70
N LEU A 59 -2.71 5.72 -3.32
CA LEU A 59 -3.17 4.47 -2.71
C LEU A 59 -2.36 4.12 -1.46
N MET A 60 -1.03 4.29 -1.48
CA MET A 60 -0.23 4.04 -0.28
C MET A 60 -0.59 5.02 0.84
N GLU A 61 -0.85 6.30 0.54
CA GLU A 61 -1.34 7.26 1.53
C GLU A 61 -2.70 6.87 2.11
N GLU A 62 -3.63 6.35 1.30
CA GLU A 62 -4.92 5.80 1.77
C GLU A 62 -4.71 4.61 2.73
N TYR A 63 -3.76 3.71 2.42
CA TYR A 63 -3.40 2.58 3.29
C TYR A 63 -2.76 3.06 4.60
N ASP A 64 -1.94 4.11 4.53
CA ASP A 64 -1.27 4.69 5.69
C ASP A 64 -2.29 5.33 6.65
N ALA A 65 -3.22 6.12 6.10
CA ALA A 65 -4.30 6.74 6.85
C ALA A 65 -5.30 5.71 7.43
N GLY A 66 -5.46 4.57 6.75
CA GLY A 66 -6.32 3.46 7.19
C GLY A 66 -5.74 2.60 8.32
N GLY A 67 -4.49 2.86 8.74
CA GLY A 67 -3.86 2.12 9.84
C GLY A 67 -3.44 0.69 9.48
N MET A 68 -3.31 0.37 8.18
CA MET A 68 -2.79 -0.93 7.75
C MET A 68 -1.28 -1.04 8.04
N ARG A 69 -0.84 -2.24 8.46
CA ARG A 69 0.48 -2.47 9.07
C ARG A 69 1.69 -2.18 8.19
N ALA A 70 1.52 -2.05 6.88
CA ALA A 70 2.59 -1.68 5.94
C ALA A 70 3.44 -0.50 6.45
N VAL A 71 2.80 0.47 7.11
CA VAL A 71 3.44 1.68 7.67
C VAL A 71 4.37 1.40 8.84
N ARG A 72 4.10 0.37 9.66
CA ARG A 72 4.97 0.06 10.82
C ARG A 72 6.40 -0.25 10.37
N HIS A 73 6.54 -0.75 9.16
CA HIS A 73 7.81 -1.13 8.57
C HIS A 73 8.55 0.05 7.91
N TRP A 74 7.83 1.12 7.55
CA TRP A 74 8.42 2.34 6.97
C TRP A 74 8.80 3.40 8.01
N ALA A 75 8.13 3.42 9.17
CA ALA A 75 8.50 4.31 10.27
C ALA A 75 9.78 3.85 11.04
N SER A 76 10.36 2.71 10.66
CA SER A 76 11.51 2.09 11.33
C SER A 76 12.85 2.29 10.61
N TYR A 77 12.92 3.18 9.61
CA TYR A 77 14.15 3.55 8.92
C TYR A 77 14.65 4.94 9.29
#